data_AF-A0A958KIM0-F1
#
_entry.id   AF-A0A958KIM0-F1
#
_cell.length_a   1.000
_cell.length_b   1.000
_cell.length_c   1.000
_cell.angle_alpha   90.00
_cell.angle_beta   90.00
_cell.angle_gamma   90.00
#
_symmetry.space_group_name_H-M   'P 1'
#
loop_
_entity.id
_entity.type
_entity.pdbx_description
1 polymer ?
#
loop_
_entity_poly.entity_id
_entity_poly.type
_entity_poly.pdbx_seq_one_letter_code
_entity_poly.pdbx_strand_id
1 'polypeptide(L)'
;MPRSTLVSLVPSITELLFDLGLGERLLAVTDWCVHPNTKVKGLPKIGGTKNPRIADVADLRPDLVIANKEENRRIDIERIARREINVWVTEVRTLTEASRLVSELVESFDVDR
;
A
#
# COMPACT_ATOMS: atom_id res chain seq x y z
N MET A 1 8.95 11.04 4.31
CA MET A 1 8.35 11.07 2.95
C MET A 1 7.11 11.96 2.96
N PRO A 2 7.28 13.29 3.00
CA PRO A 2 6.17 14.21 3.26
C PRO A 2 5.17 14.37 2.10
N ARG A 3 5.52 13.99 0.86
CA ARG A 3 4.65 14.14 -0.33
C ARG A 3 4.65 12.92 -1.26
N SER A 4 4.81 11.72 -0.71
CA SER A 4 4.86 10.49 -1.53
C SER A 4 3.47 9.99 -1.91
N THR A 5 3.28 9.70 -3.18
CA THR A 5 2.11 9.00 -3.75
C THR A 5 2.25 7.49 -3.60
N LEU A 6 1.15 6.83 -3.28
CA LEU A 6 1.13 5.46 -2.77
C LEU A 6 0.23 4.55 -3.61
N VAL A 7 0.64 3.30 -3.77
CA VAL A 7 -0.27 2.20 -4.14
C VAL A 7 -0.22 1.17 -3.01
N SER A 8 -1.39 0.75 -2.52
CA SER A 8 -1.47 -0.28 -1.48
C SER A 8 -1.98 -1.59 -2.06
N LEU A 9 -1.19 -2.65 -1.89
CA LEU A 9 -1.54 -4.00 -2.30
C LEU A 9 -2.21 -4.83 -1.19
N VAL A 10 -2.52 -4.20 -0.04
CA VAL A 10 -2.88 -4.86 1.22
C VAL A 10 -4.12 -4.20 1.83
N PRO A 11 -5.26 -4.91 1.99
CA PRO A 11 -6.51 -4.32 2.48
C PRO A 11 -6.38 -3.69 3.87
N SER A 12 -5.76 -4.39 4.83
CA SER A 12 -5.62 -3.89 6.21
C SER A 12 -4.73 -2.65 6.30
N ILE A 13 -3.64 -2.60 5.54
CA ILE A 13 -2.78 -1.41 5.50
C ILE A 13 -3.49 -0.26 4.79
N THR A 14 -4.30 -0.54 3.76
CA THR A 14 -5.11 0.50 3.10
C THR A 14 -6.02 1.20 4.10
N GLU A 15 -6.72 0.44 4.93
CA GLU A 15 -7.56 0.98 6.00
C GLU A 15 -6.75 1.82 7.00
N LEU A 16 -5.62 1.29 7.47
CA LEU A 16 -4.71 2.02 8.36
C LEU A 16 -4.20 3.33 7.76
N LEU A 17 -3.88 3.37 6.46
CA LEU A 17 -3.46 4.61 5.79
C LEU A 17 -4.57 5.66 5.79
N PHE A 18 -5.84 5.26 5.67
CA PHE A 18 -6.95 6.19 5.82
C PHE A 18 -7.11 6.70 7.25
N ASP A 19 -6.92 5.84 8.24
CA ASP A 19 -6.97 6.21 9.67
C ASP A 19 -5.85 7.17 10.05
N LEU A 20 -4.67 7.03 9.42
CA LEU A 20 -3.53 7.94 9.58
C LEU A 20 -3.64 9.23 8.75
N GLY A 21 -4.77 9.49 8.07
CA GLY A 21 -4.95 10.69 7.24
C GLY A 21 -4.16 10.69 5.93
N LEU A 22 -3.54 9.56 5.55
CA LEU A 22 -2.72 9.41 4.34
C LEU A 22 -3.55 9.00 3.11
N GLY A 23 -4.87 8.90 3.25
CA GLY A 23 -5.77 8.43 2.20
C GLY A 23 -5.69 9.20 0.88
N GLU A 24 -5.45 10.52 0.92
CA GLU A 24 -5.32 11.36 -0.29
C GLU A 24 -4.05 11.03 -1.09
N ARG A 25 -3.08 10.36 -0.47
CA ARG A 25 -1.84 9.94 -1.12
C ARG A 25 -2.01 8.64 -1.91
N LEU A 26 -3.13 7.92 -1.75
CA LEU A 26 -3.37 6.66 -2.46
C LEU A 26 -3.82 6.91 -3.91
N LEU A 27 -3.04 6.41 -4.85
CA LEU A 27 -3.34 6.42 -6.29
C LEU A 27 -4.18 5.23 -6.72
N ALA A 28 -3.98 4.07 -6.09
CA ALA A 28 -4.74 2.86 -6.37
C ALA A 28 -4.65 1.85 -5.23
N VAL A 29 -5.62 0.93 -5.24
CA VAL A 29 -5.75 -0.13 -4.23
C VAL A 29 -6.22 -1.42 -4.89
N THR A 30 -6.13 -2.55 -4.17
CA THR A 30 -6.62 -3.83 -4.67
C THR A 30 -8.15 -3.90 -4.70
N ASP A 31 -8.66 -4.89 -5.43
CA ASP A 31 -10.09 -5.23 -5.50
C ASP A 31 -10.67 -5.55 -4.10
N TRP A 32 -9.82 -6.01 -3.17
CA TRP A 32 -10.19 -6.40 -1.80
C TRP A 32 -10.20 -5.24 -0.81
N CYS A 33 -9.70 -4.07 -1.21
CA CYS A 33 -9.75 -2.87 -0.38
C CYS A 33 -11.15 -2.26 -0.45
N VAL A 34 -12.00 -2.63 0.52
CA VAL A 34 -13.41 -2.21 0.58
C VAL A 34 -13.72 -1.26 1.76
N HIS A 35 -12.73 -1.01 2.64
CA HIS A 35 -12.83 -0.09 3.78
C HIS A 35 -11.79 1.03 3.71
N PRO A 36 -12.15 2.26 4.15
CA PRO A 36 -13.51 2.74 4.34
C PRO A 36 -14.23 2.91 2.99
N ASN A 37 -15.43 2.33 2.87
CA ASN A 37 -16.17 2.16 1.62
C ASN A 37 -16.33 3.48 0.82
N THR A 38 -16.62 4.58 1.53
CA THR A 38 -16.83 5.90 0.91
C THR A 38 -15.57 6.47 0.26
N LYS A 39 -14.37 6.07 0.71
CA LYS A 39 -13.11 6.59 0.18
C LYS A 39 -12.51 5.65 -0.87
N VAL A 40 -12.44 4.33 -0.59
CA VAL A 40 -11.81 3.37 -1.52
C VAL A 40 -12.57 3.13 -2.82
N LYS A 41 -13.87 3.45 -2.88
CA LYS A 41 -14.67 3.35 -4.11
C LYS A 41 -14.24 4.34 -5.20
N GLY A 42 -13.66 5.47 -4.81
CA GLY A 42 -13.18 6.48 -5.75
C GLY A 42 -11.80 6.16 -6.33
N LEU A 43 -11.09 5.17 -5.78
CA LEU A 43 -9.73 4.84 -6.19
C LEU A 43 -9.71 3.80 -7.32
N PRO A 44 -8.83 3.97 -8.31
CA PRO A 44 -8.50 2.93 -9.27
C PRO A 44 -8.24 1.59 -8.59
N LYS A 45 -8.83 0.54 -9.16
CA LYS A 45 -8.58 -0.84 -8.75
C LYS A 45 -7.48 -1.41 -9.63
N ILE A 46 -6.60 -2.21 -9.05
CA ILE A 46 -5.43 -2.80 -9.72
C ILE A 46 -5.37 -4.31 -9.58
N GLY A 47 -6.50 -4.99 -9.39
CA GLY A 47 -6.54 -6.45 -9.28
C GLY A 47 -6.46 -6.93 -7.84
N GLY A 48 -6.30 -8.24 -7.67
CA GLY A 48 -6.20 -8.86 -6.35
C GLY A 48 -4.80 -8.78 -5.76
N THR A 49 -4.68 -9.16 -4.49
CA THR A 49 -3.42 -9.10 -3.72
C THR A 49 -2.36 -10.06 -4.25
N LYS A 50 -2.77 -11.14 -4.91
CA LYS A 50 -1.88 -12.16 -5.50
C LYS A 50 -1.78 -12.08 -7.03
N ASN A 51 -2.38 -11.08 -7.65
CA ASN A 51 -2.38 -10.89 -9.10
C ASN A 51 -2.61 -9.40 -9.44
N PRO A 52 -1.80 -8.47 -8.91
CA PRO A 52 -1.95 -7.07 -9.25
C PRO A 52 -1.68 -6.86 -10.74
N ARG A 53 -2.42 -5.93 -11.36
CA ARG A 53 -2.18 -5.46 -12.73
C ARG A 53 -0.95 -4.57 -12.72
N ILE A 54 0.21 -5.19 -12.93
CA ILE A 54 1.52 -4.52 -12.86
C ILE A 54 1.65 -3.37 -13.86
N ALA A 55 1.01 -3.46 -15.03
CA ALA A 55 0.98 -2.38 -16.02
C ALA A 55 0.27 -1.15 -15.46
N ASP A 56 -0.94 -1.31 -14.94
CA ASP A 56 -1.72 -0.23 -14.30
C ASP A 56 -0.93 0.43 -13.15
N VAL A 57 -0.27 -0.37 -12.31
CA VAL A 57 0.59 0.16 -11.22
C VAL A 57 1.74 0.99 -11.77
N ALA A 58 2.37 0.54 -12.86
CA ALA A 58 3.47 1.27 -13.49
C ALA A 58 3.01 2.57 -14.16
N ASP A 59 1.85 2.57 -14.79
CA ASP A 59 1.29 3.75 -15.47
C ASP A 59 0.93 4.88 -14.50
N LEU A 60 0.58 4.51 -13.25
CA LEU A 60 0.33 5.47 -12.17
C LEU A 60 1.60 6.17 -11.65
N ARG A 61 2.79 5.57 -11.89
CA ARG A 61 4.10 6.06 -11.39
C ARG A 61 4.09 6.43 -9.90
N PRO A 62 3.68 5.53 -8.99
CA PRO A 62 3.70 5.81 -7.56
C PRO A 62 5.13 5.95 -7.05
N ASP A 63 5.32 6.79 -6.03
CA ASP A 63 6.60 6.87 -5.32
C ASP A 63 6.89 5.61 -4.52
N LEU A 64 5.84 4.94 -4.03
CA LEU A 64 5.93 3.74 -3.21
C LEU A 64 4.73 2.79 -3.43
N VAL A 65 5.03 1.51 -3.55
CA VAL A 65 4.05 0.42 -3.43
C VAL A 65 4.21 -0.24 -2.07
N ILE A 66 3.13 -0.38 -1.31
CA ILE A 66 3.13 -1.11 -0.03
C ILE A 66 2.57 -2.51 -0.25
N ALA A 67 3.32 -3.50 0.19
CA ALA A 67 3.04 -4.92 0.06
C ALA A 67 3.18 -5.63 1.41
N ASN A 68 2.69 -6.85 1.49
CA ASN A 68 2.85 -7.76 2.62
C ASN A 68 3.37 -9.11 2.13
N LYS A 69 4.35 -9.67 2.85
CA LYS A 69 5.04 -10.92 2.50
C LYS A 69 4.11 -12.14 2.46
N GLU A 70 3.07 -12.19 3.28
CA GLU A 70 2.13 -13.32 3.34
C GLU A 70 1.00 -13.16 2.31
N GLU A 71 0.67 -11.93 1.95
CA GLU A 71 -0.44 -11.63 1.06
C GLU A 71 -0.05 -11.55 -0.41
N ASN A 72 1.08 -10.90 -0.73
CA ASN A 72 1.52 -10.66 -2.10
C ASN A 72 2.58 -11.66 -2.56
N ARG A 73 2.48 -12.14 -3.81
CA ARG A 73 3.46 -13.08 -4.35
C ARG A 73 4.77 -12.37 -4.66
N ARG A 74 5.90 -12.96 -4.25
CA ARG A 74 7.25 -12.44 -4.53
C ARG A 74 7.45 -12.08 -6.01
N ILE A 75 6.99 -12.94 -6.93
CA ILE A 75 7.16 -12.73 -8.38
C ILE A 75 6.50 -11.43 -8.85
N ASP A 76 5.35 -11.04 -8.29
CA ASP A 76 4.64 -9.84 -8.69
C ASP A 76 5.32 -8.60 -8.10
N ILE A 77 5.79 -8.69 -6.86
CA ILE A 77 6.59 -7.64 -6.21
C ILE A 77 7.90 -7.37 -6.97
N GLU A 78 8.63 -8.42 -7.35
CA GLU A 78 9.85 -8.28 -8.14
C GLU A 78 9.59 -7.67 -9.52
N ARG A 79 8.44 -7.99 -10.14
CA ARG A 79 8.05 -7.38 -11.42
C ARG A 79 7.73 -5.90 -11.30
N ILE A 80 7.11 -5.47 -10.20
CA ILE A 80 6.87 -4.06 -9.89
C ILE A 80 8.21 -3.35 -9.67
N ALA A 81 9.09 -3.92 -8.83
CA ALA A 81 10.40 -3.33 -8.53
C ALA A 81 11.29 -3.17 -9.78
N ARG A 82 11.21 -4.11 -10.75
CA ARG A 82 11.91 -4.00 -12.05
C ARG A 82 11.44 -2.83 -12.92
N ARG A 83 10.35 -2.17 -12.57
CA ARG A 83 9.89 -0.91 -13.22
C ARG A 83 10.44 0.34 -12.52
N GLU A 84 11.47 0.18 -11.67
CA GLU A 84 12.09 1.28 -10.91
C GLU A 84 11.14 1.92 -9.88
N ILE A 85 10.13 1.16 -9.45
CA ILE A 85 9.16 1.57 -8.43
C ILE A 85 9.62 1.04 -7.07
N ASN A 86 9.69 1.90 -6.06
CA ASN A 86 10.01 1.46 -4.71
C ASN A 86 8.89 0.57 -4.17
N VAL A 87 9.27 -0.54 -3.53
CA VAL A 87 8.32 -1.43 -2.86
C VAL A 87 8.71 -1.63 -1.41
N TRP A 88 7.81 -1.30 -0.49
CA TRP A 88 7.94 -1.63 0.93
C TRP A 88 7.16 -2.91 1.22
N VAL A 89 7.89 -4.00 1.48
CA VAL A 89 7.30 -5.27 1.88
C VAL A 89 7.26 -5.37 3.39
N THR A 90 6.05 -5.41 3.94
CA THR A 90 5.80 -5.61 5.37
C THR A 90 5.77 -7.10 5.73
N GLU A 91 6.13 -7.41 6.97
CA GLU A 91 5.98 -8.72 7.58
C GLU A 91 5.49 -8.50 9.01
N VAL A 92 4.28 -8.98 9.31
CA VAL A 92 3.64 -8.81 10.63
C VAL A 92 3.10 -10.16 11.06
N ARG A 93 3.62 -10.70 12.16
CA ARG A 93 3.24 -12.00 12.73
C ARG A 93 2.87 -11.91 14.20
N THR A 94 3.19 -10.79 14.84
CA THR A 94 2.93 -10.53 16.26
C THR A 94 2.28 -9.16 16.47
N LEU A 95 1.64 -8.98 17.63
CA LEU A 95 1.09 -7.67 18.01
C LEU A 95 2.17 -6.60 18.11
N THR A 96 3.35 -6.94 18.61
CA THR A 96 4.49 -6.02 18.71
C THR A 96 4.95 -5.54 17.33
N GLU A 97 4.99 -6.43 16.34
CA GLU A 97 5.30 -6.06 14.96
C GLU A 97 4.20 -5.20 14.33
N ALA A 98 2.94 -5.47 14.64
CA ALA A 98 1.83 -4.62 14.18
C ALA A 98 1.96 -3.19 14.74
N SER A 99 2.23 -3.05 16.04
CA SER A 99 2.47 -1.74 16.66
C SER A 99 3.70 -1.04 16.06
N ARG A 100 4.77 -1.79 15.77
CA ARG A 100 5.96 -1.24 15.11
C ARG A 100 5.64 -0.72 13.71
N LEU A 101 4.88 -1.46 12.91
CA LEU A 101 4.46 -1.02 11.58
C LEU A 101 3.69 0.31 11.64
N VAL A 102 2.79 0.47 12.62
CA VAL A 102 2.07 1.74 12.82
C VAL A 102 3.06 2.87 13.13
N SER A 103 4.02 2.66 14.03
CA SER A 103 5.05 3.66 14.34
C SER A 103 5.91 4.01 13.13
N GLU A 104 6.36 3.01 12.37
CA GLU A 104 7.16 3.19 11.15
C GLU A 104 6.40 3.98 10.09
N LEU A 105 5.09 3.75 9.90
CA LEU A 105 4.26 4.52 8.98
C LEU A 105 4.15 5.99 9.42
N VAL A 106 3.87 6.24 10.71
CA VAL A 106 3.78 7.60 11.27
C VAL A 106 5.09 8.37 11.06
N GLU A 107 6.22 7.76 11.42
CA GLU A 107 7.55 8.36 11.27
C GLU A 107 7.92 8.56 9.79
N SER A 108 7.67 7.56 8.94
CA SER A 108 8.03 7.60 7.53
C SER A 108 7.23 8.66 6.76
N PHE A 109 5.98 8.91 7.13
CA PHE A 109 5.11 9.83 6.41
C PHE A 109 4.95 11.20 7.05
N ASP A 110 5.62 11.44 8.18
CA ASP A 110 5.56 12.68 8.95
C ASP A 110 4.10 13.01 9.32
N VAL A 111 3.41 12.01 9.87
CA VAL A 111 2.02 12.16 10.32
C VAL A 111 2.05 12.92 11.65
N ASP A 112 1.45 14.10 11.67
CA ASP A 112 1.32 14.90 12.89
C ASP A 112 0.65 14.08 14.00
N ARG A 113 1.27 14.06 15.20
CA ARG A 113 0.76 13.37 16.39
C ARG A 113 -0.36 14.14 17.08
#